data_AF-A0A846G5U4-F1
#
_entry.id   AF-A0A846G5U4-F1
#
_cell.length_a   1.000
_cell.length_b   1.000
_cell.length_c   1.000
_cell.angle_alpha   90.00
_cell.angle_beta   90.00
_cell.angle_gamma   90.00
#
_symmetry.space_group_name_H-M   'P 1'
#
loop_
_entity.id
_entity.type
_entity.pdbx_description
1 polymer ?
#
loop_
_entity_poly.entity_id
_entity_poly.type
_entity_poly.pdbx_seq_one_letter_code
_entity_poly.pdbx_strand_id
1 'polypeptide(L)'
;MAEPKFLSPTTNPFGLKDVGSNAVPTFADIDGDGDSDAFIGASNGKIDFFRNTGDNTTPSFTEESDNFGLTNVGLYAAPTFF
;
A
#
# COMPACT_ATOMS: atom_id res chain seq x y z
N MET A 1 -16.24 -10.61 -35.54
CA MET A 1 -16.06 -10.13 -34.15
C MET A 1 -14.60 -10.32 -33.79
N ALA A 2 -13.93 -9.32 -33.23
CA ALA A 2 -12.54 -9.48 -32.81
C ALA A 2 -12.47 -10.27 -31.50
N GLU A 3 -11.50 -11.18 -31.39
CA GLU A 3 -11.26 -11.92 -30.15
C GLU A 3 -10.59 -11.02 -29.11
N PRO A 4 -10.93 -11.16 -27.82
CA PRO A 4 -10.27 -10.40 -26.76
C PRO A 4 -8.80 -10.80 -26.64
N LYS A 5 -7.91 -9.79 -26.60
CA LYS A 5 -6.49 -9.97 -26.33
C LYS A 5 -6.20 -9.60 -24.88
N PHE A 6 -5.71 -10.55 -24.10
CA PHE A 6 -5.18 -10.29 -22.76
C PHE A 6 -3.66 -10.11 -22.83
N LEU A 7 -3.13 -9.17 -22.05
CA LEU A 7 -1.69 -9.04 -21.86
C LEU A 7 -1.16 -10.20 -21.02
N SER A 8 0.12 -10.53 -21.19
CA SER A 8 0.80 -11.44 -20.27
C SER A 8 0.73 -10.85 -18.85
N PRO A 9 0.42 -11.66 -17.83
CA PRO A 9 0.39 -11.18 -16.46
C PRO A 9 1.79 -10.71 -16.03
N THR A 10 1.84 -9.53 -15.41
CA THR A 10 3.05 -9.01 -14.78
C THR A 10 3.11 -9.48 -13.34
N THR A 11 4.27 -9.96 -12.89
CA THR A 11 4.49 -10.26 -11.47
C THR A 11 4.56 -8.97 -10.67
N ASN A 12 3.78 -8.90 -9.58
CA ASN A 12 3.73 -7.75 -8.69
C ASN A 12 3.59 -6.40 -9.43
N PRO A 13 2.51 -6.19 -10.18
CA PRO A 13 2.36 -5.00 -11.03
C PRO A 13 2.28 -3.69 -10.24
N PHE A 14 2.12 -3.76 -8.92
CA PHE A 14 1.96 -2.60 -8.04
C PHE A 14 3.11 -2.40 -7.05
N GLY A 15 4.11 -3.29 -6.99
CA GLY A 15 5.23 -3.14 -6.05
C GLY A 15 4.94 -3.48 -4.58
N LEU A 16 3.77 -4.00 -4.26
CA LEU A 16 3.39 -4.39 -2.89
C LEU A 16 4.11 -5.68 -2.45
N LYS A 17 4.17 -5.91 -1.14
CA LYS A 17 4.75 -7.13 -0.54
C LYS A 17 3.85 -7.69 0.55
N ASP A 18 4.21 -8.87 1.05
CA ASP A 18 3.58 -9.45 2.23
C ASP A 18 3.83 -8.59 3.48
N VAL A 19 2.75 -8.24 4.18
CA VAL A 19 2.72 -7.46 5.42
C VAL A 19 2.36 -8.31 6.64
N GLY A 20 2.15 -9.61 6.46
CA GLY A 20 1.74 -10.55 7.48
C GLY A 20 0.22 -10.73 7.60
N SER A 21 -0.22 -11.19 8.76
CA SER A 21 -1.62 -11.62 8.98
C SER A 21 -2.53 -10.48 9.46
N ASN A 22 -3.81 -10.60 9.11
CA ASN A 22 -4.86 -9.63 9.46
C ASN A 22 -4.53 -8.21 8.98
N ALA A 23 -4.11 -8.10 7.72
CA ALA A 23 -3.81 -6.81 7.10
C ALA A 23 -5.05 -5.90 7.08
N VAL A 24 -4.86 -4.65 7.49
CA VAL A 24 -5.87 -3.59 7.50
C VAL A 24 -5.32 -2.42 6.67
N PRO A 25 -5.48 -2.45 5.34
CA PRO A 25 -5.02 -1.38 4.46
C PRO A 25 -5.92 -0.15 4.56
N THR A 26 -5.31 1.02 4.59
CA THR A 26 -5.97 2.33 4.47
C THR A 26 -5.16 3.22 3.53
N PHE A 27 -5.82 4.11 2.80
CA PHE A 27 -5.19 4.97 1.82
C PHE A 27 -5.38 6.45 2.17
N ALA A 28 -4.35 7.24 1.96
CA ALA A 28 -4.35 8.69 2.13
C ALA A 28 -3.26 9.33 1.26
N ASP A 29 -3.52 10.52 0.73
CA ASP A 29 -2.53 11.36 0.06
C ASP A 29 -1.67 12.05 1.15
N ILE A 30 -0.54 11.45 1.52
CA ILE A 30 0.23 11.91 2.69
C ILE A 30 1.18 13.05 2.36
N ASP A 31 1.65 13.14 1.11
CA ASP A 31 2.60 14.16 0.66
C ASP A 31 1.99 15.23 -0.26
N GLY A 32 0.71 15.11 -0.59
CA GLY A 32 -0.10 16.14 -1.23
C GLY A 32 0.08 16.22 -2.73
N ASP A 33 0.58 15.17 -3.37
CA ASP A 33 0.82 15.12 -4.81
C ASP A 33 -0.42 14.70 -5.62
N GLY A 34 -1.50 14.35 -4.92
CA GLY A 34 -2.79 14.01 -5.50
C GLY A 34 -2.95 12.53 -5.82
N ASP A 35 -1.99 11.69 -5.46
CA ASP A 35 -2.14 10.24 -5.48
C ASP A 35 -2.27 9.66 -4.06
N SER A 36 -2.75 8.42 -3.93
CA SER A 36 -3.01 7.83 -2.62
C SER A 36 -1.93 6.84 -2.22
N ASP A 37 -1.29 7.11 -1.09
CA ASP A 37 -0.35 6.20 -0.44
C ASP A 37 -1.06 5.14 0.40
N ALA A 38 -0.39 4.02 0.65
CA ALA A 38 -0.94 2.91 1.41
C ALA A 38 -0.31 2.79 2.80
N PHE A 39 -1.15 2.73 3.82
CA PHE A 39 -0.78 2.43 5.20
C PHE A 39 -1.47 1.14 5.63
N ILE A 40 -0.69 0.12 5.92
CA ILE A 40 -1.22 -1.23 6.18
C ILE A 40 -0.89 -1.62 7.62
N GLY A 41 -1.91 -1.64 8.48
CA GLY A 41 -1.78 -2.22 9.80
C GLY A 41 -1.87 -3.75 9.76
N ALA A 42 -1.30 -4.44 10.74
CA ALA A 42 -1.38 -5.91 10.84
C ALA A 42 -1.53 -6.39 12.30
N SER A 43 -1.80 -7.69 12.50
CA SER A 43 -1.98 -8.26 13.85
C SER A 43 -0.74 -8.17 14.75
N ASN A 44 0.45 -8.08 14.15
CA ASN A 44 1.71 -7.89 14.88
C ASN A 44 1.90 -6.45 15.42
N GLY A 45 0.99 -5.53 15.11
CA GLY A 45 1.03 -4.13 15.51
C GLY A 45 1.95 -3.25 14.69
N LYS A 46 2.56 -3.79 13.62
CA LYS A 46 3.30 -3.00 12.65
C LYS A 46 2.33 -2.22 11.76
N ILE A 47 2.74 -1.02 11.38
CA ILE A 47 2.22 -0.35 10.18
C ILE A 47 3.29 -0.51 9.09
N ASP A 48 2.89 -0.94 7.90
CA ASP A 48 3.71 -0.91 6.70
C ASP A 48 3.23 0.27 5.84
N PHE A 49 4.13 1.24 5.61
CA PHE A 49 3.85 2.38 4.75
C PHE A 49 4.46 2.16 3.38
N PHE A 50 3.63 2.31 2.36
CA PHE A 50 4.04 2.28 0.98
C PHE A 50 3.66 3.61 0.34
N ARG A 51 4.67 4.34 -0.11
CA ARG A 51 4.46 5.50 -0.94
C ARG A 51 4.06 5.06 -2.35
N ASN A 52 3.01 5.65 -2.89
CA ASN A 52 2.75 5.55 -4.31
C ASN A 52 3.66 6.55 -5.04
N THR A 53 4.53 6.06 -5.90
CA THR A 53 5.43 6.88 -6.73
C THR A 53 4.95 6.95 -8.18
N GLY A 54 3.71 6.53 -8.43
CA GLY A 54 3.08 6.48 -9.74
C GLY A 54 2.10 7.63 -9.92
N ASP A 55 0.86 7.29 -10.31
CA ASP A 55 -0.28 8.21 -10.25
C ASP A 55 -1.57 7.43 -9.96
N ASN A 56 -2.70 8.13 -9.83
CA ASN A 56 -4.02 7.52 -9.55
C ASN A 56 -4.51 6.51 -10.61
N THR A 57 -3.92 6.50 -11.80
CA THR A 57 -4.29 5.61 -12.92
C THR A 57 -3.29 4.48 -13.13
N THR A 58 -2.04 4.70 -12.73
CA THR A 58 -0.92 3.75 -12.82
C THR A 58 -0.12 3.75 -11.51
N PRO A 59 -0.70 3.22 -10.42
CA PRO A 59 -0.04 3.26 -9.11
C PRO A 59 1.19 2.35 -9.08
N SER A 60 2.23 2.78 -8.38
CA SER A 60 3.48 2.07 -8.17
C SER A 60 3.95 2.26 -6.74
N PHE A 61 3.77 1.25 -5.89
CA PHE A 61 4.07 1.35 -4.47
C PHE A 61 5.51 0.96 -4.16
N THR A 62 6.17 1.77 -3.34
CA THR A 62 7.49 1.50 -2.76
C THR A 62 7.37 1.54 -1.24
N GLU A 63 7.80 0.48 -0.55
CA GLU A 63 7.82 0.49 0.91
C GLU A 63 8.84 1.52 1.41
N GLU A 64 8.39 2.37 2.31
CA GLU A 64 9.23 3.37 2.97
C GLU A 64 9.78 2.81 4.28
N SER A 65 11.10 2.90 4.44
CA SER A 65 11.78 2.39 5.64
C SER A 65 11.53 3.26 6.87
N ASP A 66 11.35 4.56 6.65
CA ASP A 66 11.03 5.53 7.70
C ASP A 66 9.50 5.73 7.79
N ASN A 67 8.81 4.68 8.25
CA ASN A 67 7.36 4.66 8.45
C ASN A 67 6.93 5.55 9.64
N PHE A 68 7.36 6.81 9.68
CA PHE A 68 7.01 7.79 10.71
C PHE A 68 7.26 7.32 12.16
N GLY A 69 8.19 6.38 12.36
CA GLY A 69 8.44 5.72 13.65
C GLY A 69 7.37 4.72 14.11
N LEU A 70 6.36 4.42 13.29
CA LEU A 70 5.20 3.55 13.60
C LEU A 70 5.55 2.05 13.50
N THR A 71 6.54 1.62 14.27
CA THR A 71 7.06 0.24 14.24
C THR A 71 6.23 -0.75 15.06
N ASN A 72 5.57 -0.29 16.12
CA ASN A 72 4.64 -1.07 16.92
C ASN A 72 3.64 -0.14 17.61
N VAL A 73 2.38 -0.17 17.16
CA VAL A 73 1.29 0.64 17.70
C VAL A 73 0.27 -0.17 18.51
N GLY A 74 0.61 -1.42 18.86
CA GLY A 74 -0.28 -2.38 19.52
C GLY A 74 -0.90 -3.38 18.55
N LEU A 75 -1.26 -4.56 19.07
CA LEU A 75 -1.78 -5.67 18.27
C LEU A 75 -3.01 -5.26 17.45
N TYR A 76 -3.12 -5.82 16.24
CA TYR A 76 -4.22 -5.54 15.30
C TYR A 76 -4.33 -4.05 14.97
N ALA A 77 -3.21 -3.47 14.54
CA ALA A 77 -3.16 -2.08 14.10
C ALA A 77 -4.18 -1.85 12.98
N ALA A 78 -4.98 -0.79 13.12
CA ALA A 78 -5.98 -0.38 12.15
C ALA A 78 -5.83 1.15 11.93
N PRO A 79 -4.92 1.59 11.06
CA PRO A 79 -4.74 3.01 10.78
C PRO A 79 -6.03 3.61 10.21
N THR A 80 -6.33 4.86 10.57
CA THR A 80 -7.44 5.64 10.02
C THR A 80 -6.98 7.05 9.72
N PHE A 81 -7.44 7.64 8.63
CA PHE A 81 -7.22 9.04 8.25
C PHE A 81 -8.57 9.76 8.23
N PHE A 82 -8.58 11.06 8.54
CA PHE A 82 -9.79 11.90 8.65
C PHE A 82 -9.82 12.99 7.59
#